data_AF-A0A958WAE8-F1
#
_entry.id   AF-A0A958WAE8-F1
#
_cell.length_a   1.000
_cell.length_b   1.000
_cell.length_c   1.000
_cell.angle_alpha   90.00
_cell.angle_beta   90.00
_cell.angle_gamma   90.00
#
_symmetry.space_group_name_H-M   'P 1'
#
loop_
_entity.id
_entity.type
_entity.pdbx_description
1 polymer ?
#
loop_
_entity_poly.entity_id
_entity_poly.type
_entity_poly.pdbx_seq_one_letter_code
_entity_poly.pdbx_strand_id
1 'polypeptide(L)'
;MNFNNILFIVAMQLTALLLVVFFVRRKRLSFRTDIGIKLPRLEQAIYWSILFFILIQIEEYTFYANEAKNSEPWALKYTHFEILFRAIAIVILAPLSEELLFRGLFYSRLLKTKLRTVGAILIPAIVFTAIHVQYSEILILMAIFIDGIFYGLARHYSKSVVLTFFLHASANLMAIFHQL
;
A
#
# COMPACT_ATOMS: atom_id res chain seq x y z
N MET A 1 4.91 -1.39 20.55
CA MET A 1 3.50 -1.73 20.23
C MET A 1 3.21 -3.09 20.85
N ASN A 2 2.20 -3.27 21.71
CA ASN A 2 1.91 -4.58 22.34
C ASN A 2 1.15 -5.53 21.39
N PHE A 3 0.99 -6.81 21.75
CA PHE A 3 0.32 -7.83 20.94
C PHE A 3 -1.13 -7.45 20.58
N ASN A 4 -1.87 -6.85 21.53
CA ASN A 4 -3.24 -6.40 21.33
C ASN A 4 -3.36 -5.36 20.20
N ASN A 5 -2.38 -4.47 20.06
CA ASN A 5 -2.37 -3.50 18.97
C ASN A 5 -2.20 -4.16 17.58
N ILE A 6 -1.44 -5.26 17.47
CA ILE A 6 -1.33 -6.00 16.20
C ILE A 6 -2.67 -6.64 15.85
N LEU A 7 -3.32 -7.28 16.83
CA LEU A 7 -4.63 -7.91 16.62
C LEU A 7 -5.67 -6.89 16.16
N PHE A 8 -5.65 -5.69 16.75
CA PHE A 8 -6.51 -4.60 16.32
C PHE A 8 -6.23 -4.17 14.88
N ILE A 9 -4.96 -4.02 14.50
CA ILE A 9 -4.54 -3.73 13.13
C ILE A 9 -5.09 -4.80 12.18
N VAL A 10 -4.79 -6.08 12.44
CA VAL A 10 -5.29 -7.22 11.64
C VAL A 10 -6.81 -7.19 11.48
N ALA A 11 -7.54 -6.93 12.57
CA ALA A 11 -8.99 -6.82 12.54
C ALA A 11 -9.47 -5.67 11.63
N MET A 12 -8.77 -4.52 11.63
CA MET A 12 -9.08 -3.42 10.72
C MET A 12 -8.86 -3.81 9.25
N GLN A 13 -7.76 -4.48 8.90
CA GLN A 13 -7.54 -4.92 7.52
C GLN A 13 -8.57 -5.95 7.06
N LEU A 14 -8.90 -6.93 7.92
CA LEU A 14 -9.95 -7.90 7.62
C LEU A 14 -11.31 -7.21 7.43
N THR A 15 -11.62 -6.22 8.26
CA THR A 15 -12.82 -5.40 8.11
C THR A 15 -12.81 -4.64 6.77
N ALA A 16 -11.69 -4.03 6.39
CA ALA A 16 -11.55 -3.35 5.11
C ALA A 16 -11.77 -4.31 3.92
N LEU A 17 -11.20 -5.53 3.97
CA LEU A 17 -11.42 -6.57 2.95
C LEU A 17 -12.89 -6.99 2.87
N LEU A 18 -13.54 -7.21 4.01
CA LEU A 18 -14.96 -7.54 4.07
C LEU A 18 -15.82 -6.41 3.47
N LEU A 19 -15.49 -5.15 3.77
CA LEU A 19 -16.17 -3.99 3.18
C LEU A 19 -15.96 -3.92 1.68
N VAL A 20 -14.74 -4.16 1.18
CA VAL A 20 -14.47 -4.23 -0.27
C VAL A 20 -15.34 -5.31 -0.92
N VAL A 21 -15.34 -6.53 -0.39
CA VAL A 21 -16.16 -7.64 -0.92
C VAL A 21 -17.64 -7.29 -0.89
N PHE A 22 -18.13 -6.73 0.23
CA PHE A 22 -19.50 -6.29 0.37
C PHE A 22 -19.90 -5.25 -0.69
N PHE A 23 -19.10 -4.20 -0.87
CA PHE A 23 -19.40 -3.14 -1.84
C PHE A 23 -19.28 -3.62 -3.28
N VAL A 24 -18.30 -4.46 -3.59
CA VAL A 24 -18.14 -5.09 -4.91
C VAL A 24 -19.40 -5.88 -5.26
N ARG A 25 -19.90 -6.72 -4.34
CA ARG A 25 -21.13 -7.48 -4.56
C ARG A 25 -22.37 -6.60 -4.63
N ARG A 26 -22.53 -5.66 -3.69
CA ARG A 26 -23.67 -4.73 -3.65
C ARG A 26 -23.79 -3.88 -4.91
N LYS A 27 -22.66 -3.46 -5.49
CA LYS A 27 -22.60 -2.66 -6.71
C LYS A 27 -22.44 -3.49 -7.98
N ARG A 28 -22.48 -4.82 -7.88
CA ARG A 28 -22.31 -5.78 -9.00
C ARG A 28 -21.05 -5.50 -9.82
N LEU A 29 -19.96 -5.12 -9.16
CA LEU A 29 -18.67 -4.89 -9.81
C LEU A 29 -17.97 -6.23 -10.06
N SER A 30 -17.20 -6.29 -11.13
CA SER A 30 -16.35 -7.43 -11.43
C SER A 30 -15.01 -7.31 -10.70
N PHE A 31 -14.66 -8.32 -9.91
CA PHE A 31 -13.34 -8.42 -9.28
C PHE A 31 -12.20 -8.38 -10.31
N ARG A 32 -12.40 -8.97 -11.49
CA ARG A 32 -11.35 -9.05 -12.52
C ARG A 32 -11.22 -7.76 -13.33
N THR A 33 -12.33 -7.13 -13.71
CA THR A 33 -12.32 -6.00 -14.66
C THR A 33 -12.48 -4.63 -14.01
N ASP A 34 -13.40 -4.47 -13.04
CA ASP A 34 -13.57 -3.18 -12.34
C ASP A 34 -12.46 -3.01 -11.30
N ILE A 35 -12.33 -3.99 -10.39
CA ILE A 35 -11.32 -3.95 -9.32
C ILE A 35 -9.93 -4.14 -9.91
N GLY A 36 -9.75 -5.06 -10.85
CA GLY A 36 -8.47 -5.29 -11.52
C GLY A 36 -7.63 -6.37 -10.86
N ILE A 37 -8.26 -7.35 -10.21
CA ILE A 37 -7.59 -8.58 -9.76
C ILE A 37 -7.26 -9.42 -10.99
N LYS A 38 -6.15 -9.06 -11.63
CA LYS A 38 -5.56 -9.74 -12.78
C LYS A 38 -4.06 -9.49 -12.78
N LEU A 39 -3.29 -10.42 -13.32
CA LEU A 39 -1.87 -10.23 -13.52
C LEU A 39 -1.60 -9.12 -14.55
N PRO A 40 -0.56 -8.28 -14.34
CA PRO A 40 -0.09 -7.35 -15.36
C PRO A 40 0.56 -8.13 -16.52
N ARG A 41 0.78 -7.45 -17.64
CA ARG A 41 1.72 -7.96 -18.64
C ARG A 41 3.14 -7.96 -18.06
N LEU A 42 3.96 -8.92 -18.46
CA LEU A 42 5.34 -9.04 -17.95
C LEU A 42 6.17 -7.76 -18.21
N GLU A 43 6.04 -7.17 -19.41
CA GLU A 43 6.68 -5.90 -19.76
C GLU A 43 6.33 -4.77 -18.79
N GLN A 44 5.06 -4.69 -18.38
CA GLN A 44 4.60 -3.69 -17.42
C GLN A 44 5.10 -4.02 -16.01
N ALA A 45 5.07 -5.28 -15.62
CA ALA A 45 5.60 -5.70 -14.32
C ALA A 45 7.07 -5.32 -14.17
N ILE A 46 7.90 -5.61 -15.18
CA ILE A 46 9.32 -5.26 -15.18
C ILE A 46 9.51 -3.74 -15.15
N TYR A 47 8.85 -3.01 -16.06
CA TYR A 47 8.96 -1.56 -16.15
C TYR A 47 8.61 -0.85 -14.83
N TRP A 48 7.44 -1.18 -14.26
CA TRP A 48 6.98 -0.57 -13.02
C TRP A 48 7.85 -0.97 -11.83
N SER A 49 8.32 -2.22 -11.75
CA SER A 49 9.23 -2.65 -10.69
C SER A 49 10.59 -1.94 -10.76
N ILE A 50 11.14 -1.69 -11.96
CA ILE A 50 12.39 -0.93 -12.11
C ILE A 50 12.19 0.51 -11.65
N LEU A 51 11.13 1.18 -12.12
CA LEU A 51 10.82 2.56 -11.71
C LEU A 51 10.54 2.67 -10.21
N PHE A 52 9.98 1.63 -9.62
CA PHE A 52 9.69 1.62 -8.20
C PHE A 52 10.94 1.37 -7.36
N PHE A 53 11.83 0.49 -7.83
CA PHE A 53 13.14 0.27 -7.19
C PHE A 53 13.98 1.55 -7.15
N ILE A 54 14.22 2.17 -8.32
CA ILE A 54 13.98 3.59 -8.57
C ILE A 54 13.73 4.50 -7.36
N LEU A 55 12.44 4.74 -7.18
CA LEU A 55 11.82 5.55 -6.14
C LEU A 55 12.28 5.14 -4.74
N ILE A 56 12.27 3.85 -4.41
CA ILE A 56 12.70 3.35 -3.09
C ILE A 56 14.15 3.75 -2.79
N GLN A 57 15.06 3.68 -3.76
CA GLN A 57 16.46 4.08 -3.54
C GLN A 57 16.59 5.59 -3.25
N ILE A 58 15.77 6.41 -3.91
CA ILE A 58 15.74 7.86 -3.68
C ILE A 58 15.20 8.17 -2.28
N GLU A 59 14.11 7.52 -1.89
CA GLU A 59 13.51 7.66 -0.56
C GLU A 59 14.47 7.19 0.54
N GLU A 60 15.07 6.01 0.37
CA GLU A 60 16.06 5.43 1.27
C GLU A 60 17.21 6.40 1.54
N TYR A 61 17.80 6.95 0.48
CA TYR A 61 18.87 7.94 0.57
C TYR A 61 18.39 9.21 1.30
N THR A 62 17.17 9.68 0.98
CA THR A 62 16.60 10.88 1.60
C THR A 62 16.36 10.69 3.09
N PHE A 63 15.82 9.55 3.51
CA PHE A 63 15.60 9.25 4.92
C PHE A 63 16.91 9.08 5.70
N TYR A 64 17.91 8.43 5.09
CA TYR A 64 19.24 8.30 5.69
C TYR A 64 19.89 9.67 5.89
N ALA A 65 19.85 10.55 4.87
CA ALA A 65 20.44 11.89 4.93
C ALA A 65 19.77 12.83 5.95
N ASN A 66 18.54 12.54 6.36
CA ASN A 66 17.78 13.35 7.32
C ASN A 66 17.66 12.70 8.71
N GLU A 67 18.44 11.65 8.99
CA GLU A 67 18.42 10.91 10.27
C GLU A 67 17.03 10.42 10.70
N ALA A 68 16.11 10.24 9.75
CA ALA A 68 14.72 9.88 10.02
C ALA A 68 14.54 8.40 10.46
N LYS A 69 15.63 7.65 10.66
CA LYS A 69 15.66 6.19 10.83
C LYS A 69 16.11 5.70 12.21
N ASN A 70 15.82 6.45 13.26
CA ASN A 70 16.20 6.05 14.62
C ASN A 70 15.09 5.22 15.30
N SER A 71 15.05 3.92 15.01
CA SER A 71 14.17 2.98 15.70
C SER A 71 14.93 1.73 16.15
N GLU A 72 14.75 1.31 17.40
CA GLU A 72 15.41 0.11 17.91
C GLU A 72 14.88 -1.16 17.21
N PRO A 73 15.76 -2.14 16.90
CA PRO A 73 15.39 -3.41 16.28
C PRO A 73 14.29 -4.17 17.03
N TRP A 74 13.45 -4.88 16.29
CA TRP A 74 12.36 -5.69 16.83
C TRP A 74 12.84 -6.88 17.63
N ALA A 75 14.02 -7.43 17.33
CA ALA A 75 14.62 -8.53 18.07
C ALA A 75 14.83 -8.20 19.57
N LEU A 76 14.96 -6.92 19.92
CA LEU A 76 15.11 -6.46 21.31
C LEU A 76 13.76 -6.25 22.01
N LYS A 77 12.64 -6.27 21.26
CA LYS A 77 11.30 -5.87 21.73
C LYS A 77 10.28 -7.00 21.73
N TYR A 78 10.43 -7.97 20.84
CA TYR A 78 9.39 -8.94 20.51
C TYR A 78 9.96 -10.35 20.36
N THR A 79 9.11 -11.34 20.59
CA THR A 79 9.43 -12.74 20.32
C THR A 79 9.47 -13.02 18.81
N HIS A 80 10.13 -14.11 18.39
CA HIS A 80 10.14 -14.53 16.98
C HIS A 80 8.74 -14.73 16.40
N PHE A 81 7.81 -15.26 17.20
CA PHE A 81 6.42 -15.43 16.78
C PHE A 81 5.73 -14.09 16.51
N GLU A 82 5.90 -13.11 17.40
CA GLU A 82 5.35 -11.77 17.21
C GLU A 82 5.99 -11.06 16.01
N ILE A 83 7.30 -11.21 15.79
CA ILE A 83 7.99 -10.65 14.62
C ILE A 83 7.41 -11.22 13.33
N LEU A 84 7.29 -12.55 13.25
CA LEU A 84 6.70 -13.21 12.08
C LEU A 84 5.27 -12.72 11.82
N PHE A 85 4.45 -12.65 12.87
CA PHE A 85 3.07 -12.22 12.76
C PHE A 85 2.95 -10.74 12.32
N ARG A 86 3.80 -9.86 12.87
CA ARG A 86 3.90 -8.45 12.44
C ARG A 86 4.32 -8.33 10.98
N ALA A 87 5.34 -9.09 10.57
CA ALA A 87 5.84 -9.06 9.20
C ALA A 87 4.73 -9.46 8.21
N ILE A 88 3.97 -10.52 8.51
CA ILE A 88 2.83 -10.94 7.69
C ILE A 88 1.76 -9.84 7.63
N ALA A 89 1.40 -9.25 8.78
CA ALA A 89 0.40 -8.19 8.83
C ALA A 89 0.81 -6.96 8.00
N ILE A 90 2.06 -6.53 8.09
CA ILE A 90 2.59 -5.32 7.43
C ILE A 90 2.88 -5.56 5.94
N VAL A 91 3.49 -6.70 5.58
CA VAL A 91 3.96 -6.95 4.20
C VAL A 91 2.87 -7.54 3.31
N ILE A 92 1.92 -8.27 3.89
CA ILE A 92 0.89 -8.98 3.11
C ILE A 92 -0.48 -8.37 3.36
N LEU A 93 -0.95 -8.39 4.61
CA LEU A 93 -2.35 -8.08 4.90
C LEU A 93 -2.69 -6.60 4.68
N ALA A 94 -1.84 -5.69 5.13
CA ALA A 94 -2.00 -4.25 4.93
C ALA A 94 -2.02 -3.90 3.43
N PRO A 95 -0.98 -4.19 2.61
CA PRO A 95 -0.99 -3.93 1.18
C PRO A 95 -2.17 -4.58 0.46
N LEU A 96 -2.55 -5.82 0.81
CA LEU A 96 -3.69 -6.48 0.18
C LEU A 96 -4.99 -5.70 0.42
N SER A 97 -5.25 -5.33 1.67
CA SER A 97 -6.47 -4.60 2.04
C SER A 97 -6.51 -3.19 1.46
N GLU A 98 -5.39 -2.48 1.52
CA GLU A 98 -5.25 -1.10 1.08
C GLU A 98 -5.32 -1.00 -0.44
N GLU A 99 -4.60 -1.86 -1.18
CA GLU A 99 -4.62 -1.83 -2.63
C GLU A 99 -6.00 -2.21 -3.21
N LEU A 100 -6.68 -3.19 -2.60
CA LEU A 100 -8.05 -3.53 -3.00
C LEU A 100 -9.04 -2.41 -2.71
N LEU A 101 -8.87 -1.67 -1.60
CA LEU A 101 -9.72 -0.54 -1.25
C LEU A 101 -9.44 0.69 -2.13
N PHE A 102 -8.18 1.11 -2.23
CA PHE A 102 -7.78 2.35 -2.90
C PHE A 102 -7.64 2.18 -4.41
N ARG A 103 -6.86 1.19 -4.89
CA ARG A 103 -6.56 0.98 -6.32
C ARG A 103 -7.59 0.07 -7.00
N GLY A 104 -8.34 -0.69 -6.21
CA GLY A 104 -9.49 -1.45 -6.65
C GLY A 104 -10.78 -0.62 -6.59
N LEU A 105 -11.37 -0.53 -5.40
CA LEU A 105 -12.72 0.01 -5.22
C LEU A 105 -12.76 1.53 -5.49
N PHE A 106 -11.99 2.34 -4.77
CA PHE A 106 -12.05 3.81 -4.91
C PHE A 106 -11.66 4.27 -6.31
N TYR A 107 -10.52 3.79 -6.83
CA TYR A 107 -10.07 4.06 -8.19
C TYR A 107 -11.17 3.76 -9.24
N SER A 108 -11.78 2.57 -9.20
CA SER A 108 -12.80 2.17 -10.18
C SER A 108 -14.07 3.04 -10.13
N ARG A 109 -14.41 3.56 -8.96
CA ARG A 109 -15.54 4.48 -8.77
C ARG A 109 -15.22 5.88 -9.25
N LEU A 110 -14.08 6.41 -8.86
CA LEU A 110 -13.61 7.75 -9.22
C LEU A 110 -13.35 7.89 -10.71
N LEU A 111 -12.87 6.82 -11.37
CA LEU A 111 -12.65 6.80 -12.81
C LEU A 111 -13.95 7.06 -13.60
N LYS A 112 -15.12 6.68 -13.04
CA LYS A 112 -16.45 6.88 -13.65
C LYS A 112 -17.03 8.27 -13.37
N THR A 113 -16.32 9.15 -12.66
CA THR A 113 -16.74 10.54 -12.37
C THR A 113 -16.19 11.53 -13.38
N LYS A 114 -16.57 12.81 -13.27
CA LYS A 114 -16.01 13.90 -14.09
C LYS A 114 -14.49 14.09 -13.91
N LEU A 115 -13.93 13.65 -12.79
CA LEU A 115 -12.50 13.77 -12.50
C LEU A 115 -11.64 12.73 -13.23
N ARG A 116 -12.28 11.67 -13.79
CA ARG A 116 -11.64 10.63 -14.61
C ARG A 116 -10.35 10.10 -13.97
N THR A 117 -9.30 9.88 -14.78
CA THR A 117 -8.01 9.36 -14.35
C THR A 117 -7.36 10.20 -13.26
N VAL A 118 -7.38 11.53 -13.40
CA VAL A 118 -6.71 12.44 -12.46
C VAL A 118 -7.30 12.29 -11.05
N GLY A 119 -8.64 12.32 -10.93
CA GLY A 119 -9.30 12.09 -9.65
C GLY A 119 -9.12 10.68 -9.12
N ALA A 120 -9.12 9.68 -10.01
CA ALA A 120 -8.91 8.28 -9.63
C ALA A 120 -7.51 7.99 -9.09
N ILE A 121 -6.51 8.82 -9.39
CA ILE A 121 -5.14 8.70 -8.88
C ILE A 121 -4.96 9.60 -7.65
N LEU A 122 -5.27 10.90 -7.77
CA LEU A 122 -4.94 11.87 -6.74
C LEU A 122 -5.81 11.74 -5.49
N ILE A 123 -7.12 11.50 -5.63
CA ILE A 123 -7.99 11.41 -4.44
C ILE A 123 -7.62 10.20 -3.57
N PRO A 124 -7.44 8.98 -4.12
CA PRO A 124 -6.98 7.86 -3.31
C PRO A 124 -5.61 8.10 -2.70
N ALA A 125 -4.67 8.73 -3.41
CA ALA A 125 -3.37 9.09 -2.85
C ALA A 125 -3.49 10.05 -1.66
N ILE A 126 -4.29 11.12 -1.78
CA ILE A 126 -4.54 12.08 -0.69
C ILE A 126 -5.17 11.37 0.51
N VAL A 127 -6.23 10.57 0.29
CA VAL A 127 -6.92 9.87 1.39
C VAL A 127 -5.99 8.83 2.03
N PHE A 128 -5.20 8.13 1.22
CA PHE A 128 -4.20 7.18 1.69
C PHE A 128 -3.19 7.86 2.60
N THR A 129 -2.61 9.00 2.21
CA THR A 129 -1.72 9.77 3.08
C THR A 129 -2.43 10.30 4.33
N ALA A 130 -3.68 10.75 4.21
CA ALA A 130 -4.44 11.30 5.32
C ALA A 130 -4.74 10.27 6.42
N ILE A 131 -4.91 9.00 6.07
CA ILE A 131 -5.07 7.93 7.08
C ILE A 131 -3.74 7.49 7.70
N HIS A 132 -2.61 8.05 7.25
CA HIS A 132 -1.26 7.77 7.72
C HIS A 132 -0.66 8.88 8.57
N VAL A 133 -1.44 9.90 8.94
CA VAL A 133 -1.00 11.06 9.75
C VAL A 133 -0.49 10.70 11.15
N GLN A 134 -0.62 9.45 11.58
CA GLN A 134 0.08 8.95 12.77
C GLN A 134 1.61 9.02 12.63
N TYR A 135 2.13 9.01 11.40
CA TYR A 135 3.52 9.40 11.13
C TYR A 135 3.59 10.93 11.17
N SER A 136 4.12 11.47 12.27
CA SER A 136 4.19 12.91 12.49
C SER A 136 5.22 13.61 11.60
N GLU A 137 6.16 12.86 11.03
CA GLU A 137 7.21 13.40 10.18
C GLU A 137 6.66 13.74 8.79
N ILE A 138 6.72 15.03 8.41
CA ILE A 138 6.26 15.50 7.11
C ILE A 138 6.92 14.77 5.94
N LEU A 139 8.21 14.41 6.07
CA LEU A 139 8.96 13.71 5.05
C LEU A 139 8.38 12.30 4.79
N ILE A 140 7.93 11.60 5.84
CA ILE A 140 7.28 10.29 5.71
C ILE A 140 5.93 10.43 5.02
N LEU A 141 5.13 11.43 5.40
CA LEU A 141 3.84 11.68 4.74
C LEU A 141 3.99 12.05 3.26
N MET A 142 5.05 12.78 2.91
CA MET A 142 5.38 13.08 1.51
C MET A 142 5.74 11.83 0.72
N ALA A 143 6.58 10.93 1.26
CA ALA A 143 6.89 9.65 0.62
C ALA A 143 5.63 8.80 0.43
N ILE A 144 4.79 8.66 1.47
CA ILE A 144 3.51 7.95 1.41
C ILE A 144 2.58 8.53 0.33
N PHE A 145 2.57 9.85 0.13
CA PHE A 145 1.80 10.50 -0.92
C PHE A 145 2.35 10.21 -2.32
N ILE A 146 3.67 10.22 -2.49
CA ILE A 146 4.34 9.92 -3.75
C ILE A 146 4.09 8.46 -4.14
N ASP A 147 4.26 7.52 -3.21
CA ASP A 147 3.84 6.12 -3.33
C ASP A 147 2.36 5.99 -3.68
N GLY A 148 1.53 6.77 -2.98
CA GLY A 148 0.14 7.05 -3.26
C GLY A 148 -0.15 7.18 -4.76
N ILE A 149 0.53 8.17 -5.37
CA ILE A 149 0.43 8.50 -6.79
C ILE A 149 1.03 7.39 -7.65
N PHE A 150 2.20 6.87 -7.27
CA PHE A 150 2.93 5.85 -8.03
C PHE A 150 2.08 4.59 -8.23
N TYR A 151 1.50 4.04 -7.16
CA TYR A 151 0.59 2.90 -7.24
C TYR A 151 -0.66 3.24 -8.06
N GLY A 152 -1.17 4.47 -7.98
CA GLY A 152 -2.28 4.93 -8.82
C GLY A 152 -1.94 4.93 -10.31
N LEU A 153 -0.76 5.40 -10.68
CA LEU A 153 -0.25 5.37 -12.07
C LEU A 153 -0.02 3.93 -12.53
N ALA A 154 0.65 3.10 -11.72
CA ALA A 154 0.86 1.69 -12.00
C ALA A 154 -0.48 0.97 -12.22
N ARG A 155 -1.49 1.23 -11.39
CA ARG A 155 -2.86 0.72 -11.55
C ARG A 155 -3.52 1.20 -12.83
N HIS A 156 -3.33 2.47 -13.22
CA HIS A 156 -3.92 3.04 -14.42
C HIS A 156 -3.41 2.36 -15.69
N TYR A 157 -2.09 2.27 -15.84
CA TYR A 157 -1.46 1.75 -17.06
C TYR A 157 -1.49 0.22 -17.14
N SER A 158 -1.28 -0.48 -16.02
CA SER A 158 -1.28 -1.96 -16.01
C SER A 158 -2.68 -2.56 -15.93
N LYS A 159 -3.66 -1.76 -15.46
CA LYS A 159 -5.01 -2.21 -15.12
C LYS A 159 -5.01 -3.32 -14.05
N SER A 160 -3.92 -3.48 -13.29
CA SER A 160 -3.71 -4.57 -12.34
C SER A 160 -3.53 -4.02 -10.92
N VAL A 161 -4.37 -4.49 -10.00
CA VAL A 161 -4.15 -4.32 -8.55
C VAL A 161 -3.13 -5.32 -8.02
N VAL A 162 -2.97 -6.46 -8.70
CA VAL A 162 -1.96 -7.45 -8.31
C VAL A 162 -0.55 -6.85 -8.44
N LEU A 163 -0.30 -6.07 -9.49
CA LEU A 163 0.97 -5.34 -9.63
C LEU A 163 1.18 -4.37 -8.46
N THR A 164 0.19 -3.54 -8.14
CA THR A 164 0.35 -2.54 -7.08
C THR A 164 0.47 -3.16 -5.70
N PHE A 165 -0.20 -4.28 -5.45
CA PHE A 165 0.01 -5.11 -4.26
C PHE A 165 1.47 -5.52 -4.10
N PHE A 166 2.10 -6.06 -5.15
CA PHE A 166 3.49 -6.51 -5.05
C PHE A 166 4.48 -5.35 -4.88
N LEU A 167 4.24 -4.22 -5.55
CA LEU A 167 5.06 -3.01 -5.36
C LEU A 167 4.93 -2.50 -3.91
N HIS A 168 3.71 -2.35 -3.41
CA HIS A 168 3.49 -1.89 -2.05
C HIS A 168 4.04 -2.89 -1.01
N ALA A 169 3.85 -4.19 -1.22
CA ALA A 169 4.42 -5.22 -0.36
C ALA A 169 5.96 -5.17 -0.33
N SER A 170 6.62 -4.88 -1.46
CA SER A 170 8.08 -4.77 -1.51
C SER A 170 8.60 -3.53 -0.79
N ALA A 171 7.90 -2.39 -0.87
CA ALA A 171 8.22 -1.22 -0.06
C ALA A 171 8.05 -1.49 1.44
N ASN A 172 6.95 -2.11 1.85
CA ASN A 172 6.74 -2.48 3.25
C ASN A 172 7.80 -3.47 3.74
N LEU A 173 8.20 -4.43 2.90
CA LEU A 173 9.29 -5.36 3.22
C LEU A 173 10.61 -4.61 3.45
N MET A 174 10.96 -3.67 2.57
CA MET A 174 12.16 -2.85 2.71
C MET A 174 12.11 -2.01 3.99
N ALA A 175 10.96 -1.40 4.29
CA ALA A 175 10.78 -0.59 5.49
C ALA A 175 10.98 -1.39 6.79
N ILE A 176 10.52 -2.65 6.82
CA ILE A 176 10.70 -3.51 8.00
C ILE A 176 12.05 -4.23 8.00
N PHE A 177 12.79 -4.30 6.89
CA PHE A 177 14.05 -5.04 6.80
C PHE A 177 15.08 -4.55 7.82
N HIS A 178 15.13 -3.24 8.07
CA HIS A 178 16.01 -2.64 9.08
C HIS A 178 15.57 -2.89 10.54
N GLN A 179 14.37 -3.44 10.74
CA GLN A 179 13.82 -3.74 12.05
C GLN A 179 14.04 -5.20 12.45
N LEU A 180 14.25 -6.10 11.48
CA LEU A 180 14.47 -7.52 11.71
C LEU A 180 15.86 -7.77 12.30
#